data_AF-A0A0Q5U4U9-F1
#
_entry.id   AF-A0A0Q5U4U9-F1
#
_cell.length_a   1.000
_cell.length_b   1.000
_cell.length_c   1.000
_cell.angle_alpha   90.00
_cell.angle_beta   90.00
_cell.angle_gamma   90.00
#
_symmetry.space_group_name_H-M   'P 1'
#
loop_
_entity.id
_entity.type
_entity.pdbx_description
1 polymer ?
#
loop_
_entity_poly.entity_id
_entity_poly.type
_entity_poly.pdbx_seq_one_letter_code
_entity_poly.pdbx_strand_id
1 'polypeptide(L)'
;MLLVVSEMTQLKEFFFKGFVDENVNHLDKLIALEKLSIEDLKYVKPYHVDVLRICASLKNLRNLTLIRIKMLPYDGPYSTLWSSLKYLHVQHCTFSELPDCPNIEYLNIENPTCDIVGYALKFILRNGKNLTELYEDSYPPIDANSFLDMLRSCPKLRLLCSPMEYIKLYSGYLSSMVEILKENGVTPENPLELIVSRRIKWKWFRRLLRCTPDNELIDLYHTW
;
A
#
# COMPACT_ATOMS: atom_id res chain seq x y z
N MET A 1 -18.10 13.75 -19.66
CA MET A 1 -18.01 12.27 -19.73
C MET A 1 -18.36 11.63 -18.39
N LEU A 2 -17.70 12.01 -17.29
CA LEU A 2 -17.97 11.48 -15.95
C LEU A 2 -19.42 11.66 -15.47
N LEU A 3 -20.06 12.79 -15.80
CA LEU A 3 -21.49 13.03 -15.57
C LEU A 3 -22.40 11.93 -16.16
N VAL A 4 -22.15 11.54 -17.42
CA VAL A 4 -22.93 10.49 -18.10
C VAL A 4 -22.66 9.12 -17.47
N VAL A 5 -21.40 8.84 -17.14
CA VAL A 5 -21.02 7.59 -16.46
C VAL A 5 -21.70 7.48 -15.10
N SER A 6 -21.82 8.59 -14.36
CA SER A 6 -22.42 8.60 -13.01
C SER A 6 -23.88 8.13 -12.95
N GLU A 7 -24.58 8.09 -14.09
CA GLU A 7 -25.95 7.57 -14.19
C GLU A 7 -25.99 6.04 -14.34
N MET A 8 -24.83 5.39 -14.57
CA MET A 8 -24.68 3.94 -14.68
C MET A 8 -24.56 3.28 -13.29
N THR A 9 -25.58 3.41 -12.45
CA THR A 9 -25.56 2.98 -11.03
C THR A 9 -25.26 1.50 -10.78
N GLN A 10 -25.37 0.64 -11.79
CA GLN A 10 -25.05 -0.79 -11.74
C GLN A 10 -23.60 -1.12 -12.10
N LEU A 11 -22.79 -0.11 -12.42
CA LEU A 11 -21.38 -0.28 -12.78
C LEU A 11 -20.59 -0.80 -11.57
N LYS A 12 -19.91 -1.94 -11.74
CA LYS A 12 -19.10 -2.59 -10.70
C LYS A 12 -17.64 -2.18 -10.72
N GLU A 13 -17.12 -1.85 -11.89
CA GLU A 13 -15.71 -1.48 -12.06
C GLU A 13 -15.63 -0.20 -12.88
N PHE A 14 -14.85 0.76 -12.40
CA PHE A 14 -14.63 2.00 -13.10
C PHE A 14 -13.17 2.44 -13.02
N PHE A 15 -12.61 2.76 -14.19
CA PHE A 15 -11.25 3.25 -14.36
C PHE A 15 -11.29 4.60 -15.05
N PHE A 16 -10.78 5.63 -14.38
CA PHE A 16 -10.61 6.96 -14.93
C PHE A 16 -9.12 7.29 -15.02
N LYS A 17 -8.65 7.57 -16.23
CA LYS A 17 -7.33 8.11 -16.52
C LYS A 17 -7.49 9.35 -17.38
N GLY A 18 -7.16 10.50 -16.83
CA GLY A 18 -7.38 11.76 -17.52
C GLY A 18 -7.03 12.96 -16.66
N PHE A 19 -7.47 14.13 -17.09
CA PHE A 19 -7.35 15.34 -16.27
C PHE A 19 -8.45 15.32 -15.22
N VAL A 20 -8.05 15.17 -13.96
CA VAL A 20 -9.00 15.17 -12.84
C VAL A 20 -9.53 16.59 -12.61
N ASP A 21 -10.85 16.70 -12.55
CA ASP A 21 -11.60 17.93 -12.28
C ASP A 21 -12.77 17.64 -11.32
N GLU A 22 -13.62 18.65 -11.11
CA GLU A 22 -14.79 18.57 -10.25
C GLU A 22 -15.77 17.45 -10.62
N ASN A 23 -15.78 16.96 -11.86
CA ASN A 23 -16.71 15.91 -12.28
C ASN A 23 -16.41 14.55 -11.64
N VAL A 24 -15.19 14.33 -11.13
CA VAL A 24 -14.81 13.12 -10.36
C VAL A 24 -15.66 12.98 -9.10
N ASN A 25 -16.20 14.09 -8.58
CA ASN A 25 -17.09 14.08 -7.44
C ASN A 25 -18.41 13.34 -7.67
N HIS A 26 -18.85 13.16 -8.92
CA HIS A 26 -20.08 12.43 -9.27
C HIS A 26 -19.94 10.90 -9.22
N LEU A 27 -18.73 10.39 -8.96
CA LEU A 27 -18.50 8.96 -8.80
C LEU A 27 -19.16 8.41 -7.53
N ASP A 28 -19.57 9.27 -6.59
CA ASP A 28 -20.36 8.92 -5.41
C ASP A 28 -21.72 8.26 -5.76
N LYS A 29 -22.27 8.54 -6.95
CA LYS A 29 -23.52 7.95 -7.45
C LYS A 29 -23.39 6.47 -7.86
N LEU A 30 -22.17 5.98 -8.08
CA LEU A 30 -21.93 4.63 -8.59
C LEU A 30 -21.94 3.58 -7.47
N ILE A 31 -23.08 3.46 -6.78
CA ILE A 31 -23.23 2.69 -5.52
C ILE A 31 -22.92 1.19 -5.63
N ALA A 32 -22.96 0.61 -6.84
CA ALA A 32 -22.62 -0.79 -7.09
C ALA A 32 -21.11 -1.03 -7.29
N LEU A 33 -20.27 0.03 -7.26
CA LEU A 33 -18.83 -0.12 -7.48
C LEU A 33 -18.18 -1.02 -6.44
N GLU A 34 -17.45 -1.99 -6.95
CA GLU A 34 -16.55 -2.88 -6.24
C GLU A 34 -15.09 -2.48 -6.48
N LYS A 35 -14.78 -1.89 -7.65
CA LYS A 35 -13.42 -1.41 -7.99
C LYS A 35 -13.43 -0.01 -8.58
N LEU A 36 -12.64 0.88 -8.00
CA LEU A 36 -12.46 2.25 -8.46
C LEU A 36 -10.98 2.56 -8.66
N SER A 37 -10.63 3.09 -9.82
CA SER A 37 -9.31 3.60 -10.13
C SER A 37 -9.38 5.02 -10.70
N ILE A 38 -8.59 5.92 -10.13
CA ILE A 38 -8.50 7.33 -10.54
C ILE A 38 -7.02 7.67 -10.71
N GLU A 39 -6.64 8.03 -11.93
CA GLU A 39 -5.30 8.48 -12.30
C GLU A 39 -5.38 9.89 -12.90
N ASP A 40 -4.74 10.87 -12.23
CA ASP A 40 -4.54 12.20 -12.79
C ASP A 40 -3.31 12.23 -13.71
N LEU A 41 -3.46 12.80 -14.90
CA LEU A 41 -2.38 13.05 -15.86
C LEU A 41 -1.73 14.44 -15.68
N LYS A 42 -2.26 15.27 -14.78
CA LYS A 42 -1.83 16.67 -14.64
C LYS A 42 -0.56 16.80 -13.80
N TYR A 43 0.51 17.31 -14.42
CA TYR A 43 1.81 17.46 -13.77
C TYR A 43 1.99 18.75 -12.96
N VAL A 44 1.15 19.78 -13.16
CA VAL A 44 1.48 21.15 -12.69
C VAL A 44 0.59 21.65 -11.55
N LYS A 45 -0.72 21.34 -11.57
CA LYS A 45 -1.68 21.73 -10.51
C LYS A 45 -2.82 20.71 -10.40
N PRO A 46 -2.64 19.65 -9.59
CA PRO A 46 -3.68 18.64 -9.40
C PRO A 46 -4.92 19.27 -8.75
N TYR A 47 -6.09 18.86 -9.22
CA TYR A 47 -7.35 19.22 -8.58
C TYR A 47 -7.47 18.46 -7.25
N HIS A 48 -8.06 19.11 -6.26
CA HIS A 48 -8.27 18.51 -4.94
C HIS A 48 -9.53 17.64 -4.96
N VAL A 49 -9.37 16.34 -4.75
CA VAL A 49 -10.47 15.37 -4.81
C VAL A 49 -10.93 15.03 -3.39
N ASP A 50 -12.24 15.11 -3.16
CA ASP A 50 -12.85 14.60 -1.93
C ASP A 50 -13.08 13.08 -2.04
N VAL A 51 -11.97 12.33 -2.07
CA VAL A 51 -11.99 10.86 -2.22
C VAL A 51 -12.78 10.22 -1.09
N LEU A 52 -12.73 10.79 0.12
CA LEU A 52 -13.40 10.25 1.28
C LEU A 52 -14.91 10.45 1.19
N ARG A 53 -15.40 11.61 0.75
CA ARG A 53 -16.84 11.79 0.42
C ARG A 53 -17.30 10.85 -0.70
N ILE A 54 -16.49 10.65 -1.74
CA ILE A 54 -16.81 9.71 -2.82
C ILE A 54 -16.96 8.30 -2.25
N CYS A 55 -15.94 7.82 -1.54
CA CYS A 55 -15.90 6.46 -0.99
C CYS A 55 -16.98 6.22 0.08
N ALA A 56 -17.44 7.25 0.80
CA ALA A 56 -18.49 7.11 1.82
C ALA A 56 -19.79 6.53 1.25
N SER A 57 -20.08 6.80 -0.02
CA SER A 57 -21.26 6.29 -0.72
C SER A 57 -21.06 4.88 -1.31
N LEU A 58 -19.80 4.44 -1.48
CA LEU A 58 -19.43 3.22 -2.18
C LEU A 58 -19.27 2.03 -1.23
N LYS A 59 -20.37 1.59 -0.63
CA LYS A 59 -20.37 0.52 0.40
C LYS A 59 -19.84 -0.84 -0.08
N ASN A 60 -19.88 -1.07 -1.40
CA ASN A 60 -19.42 -2.31 -2.02
C ASN A 60 -17.95 -2.24 -2.47
N LEU A 61 -17.28 -1.10 -2.28
CA LEU A 61 -15.91 -0.91 -2.74
C LEU A 61 -14.96 -1.87 -2.01
N ARG A 62 -14.19 -2.63 -2.79
CA ARG A 62 -13.16 -3.56 -2.30
C ARG A 62 -11.78 -3.18 -2.81
N ASN A 63 -11.70 -2.53 -3.97
CA ASN A 63 -10.43 -2.15 -4.58
C ASN A 63 -10.42 -0.66 -4.90
N LEU A 64 -9.42 0.04 -4.38
CA LEU A 64 -9.20 1.45 -4.64
C LEU A 64 -7.78 1.70 -5.14
N THR A 65 -7.68 2.33 -6.30
CA THR A 65 -6.41 2.79 -6.87
C THR A 65 -6.46 4.30 -7.05
N LEU A 66 -5.51 5.00 -6.46
CA LEU A 66 -5.34 6.44 -6.56
C LEU A 66 -3.92 6.70 -7.04
N ILE A 67 -3.79 7.37 -8.19
CA ILE A 67 -2.49 7.70 -8.77
C ILE A 67 -2.46 9.20 -9.06
N ARG A 68 -1.47 9.89 -8.51
CA ARG A 68 -1.27 11.34 -8.67
C ARG A 68 -2.44 12.19 -8.19
N ILE A 69 -3.14 11.73 -7.16
CA ILE A 69 -4.31 12.43 -6.58
C ILE A 69 -3.92 13.27 -5.38
N LYS A 70 -4.41 14.52 -5.34
CA LYS A 70 -4.37 15.36 -4.14
C LYS A 70 -5.71 15.28 -3.42
N MET A 71 -5.73 14.68 -2.24
CA MET A 71 -6.94 14.47 -1.46
C MET A 71 -7.25 15.70 -0.61
N LEU A 72 -8.54 16.02 -0.47
CA LEU A 72 -9.00 16.94 0.56
C LEU A 72 -8.88 16.28 1.95
N PRO A 73 -8.55 17.06 3.00
CA PRO A 73 -8.65 16.57 4.37
C PRO A 73 -10.12 16.24 4.68
N TYR A 74 -10.32 15.26 5.55
CA TYR A 74 -11.65 14.83 5.96
C TYR A 74 -11.87 15.10 7.44
N ASP A 75 -12.90 15.90 7.72
CA ASP A 75 -13.27 16.35 9.05
C ASP A 75 -14.40 15.51 9.68
N GLY A 76 -14.85 14.44 9.00
CA GLY A 76 -15.93 13.57 9.47
C GLY A 76 -15.47 12.39 10.34
N PRO A 77 -16.38 11.66 11.01
CA PRO A 77 -16.01 10.47 11.75
C PRO A 77 -15.53 9.36 10.80
N TYR A 78 -14.27 8.92 10.97
CA TYR A 78 -13.59 7.93 10.14
C TYR A 78 -14.16 6.50 10.22
N SER A 79 -15.11 6.22 11.12
CA SER A 79 -15.18 4.93 11.81
C SER A 79 -15.62 3.70 10.98
N THR A 80 -15.98 3.83 9.69
CA THR A 80 -16.32 2.66 8.86
C THR A 80 -15.96 2.76 7.36
N LEU A 81 -15.39 3.88 6.92
CA LEU A 81 -15.31 4.27 5.50
C LEU A 81 -14.63 3.22 4.61
N TRP A 82 -13.51 2.66 5.05
CA TRP A 82 -12.73 1.67 4.30
C TRP A 82 -12.68 0.29 4.98
N SER A 83 -13.64 0.01 5.86
CA SER A 83 -13.74 -1.25 6.57
C SER A 83 -13.85 -2.48 5.65
N SER A 84 -14.38 -2.30 4.44
CA SER A 84 -14.57 -3.37 3.48
C SER A 84 -13.48 -3.47 2.40
N LEU A 85 -12.53 -2.52 2.41
CA LEU A 85 -11.46 -2.46 1.42
C LEU A 85 -10.48 -3.63 1.60
N LYS A 86 -10.15 -4.30 0.51
CA LYS A 86 -9.18 -5.40 0.45
C LYS A 86 -7.90 -5.03 -0.31
N TYR A 87 -8.02 -4.10 -1.27
CA TYR A 87 -6.92 -3.66 -2.12
C TYR A 87 -6.84 -2.14 -2.11
N LEU A 88 -5.67 -1.61 -1.74
CA LEU A 88 -5.38 -0.19 -1.75
C LEU A 88 -4.06 0.05 -2.48
N HIS A 89 -4.12 0.87 -3.53
CA HIS A 89 -2.94 1.34 -4.24
C HIS A 89 -2.96 2.86 -4.26
N VAL A 90 -1.96 3.46 -3.60
CA VAL A 90 -1.79 4.90 -3.50
C VAL A 90 -0.39 5.24 -4.00
N GLN A 91 -0.31 5.92 -5.14
CA GLN A 91 0.96 6.25 -5.79
C GLN A 91 1.02 7.74 -6.12
N HIS A 92 2.09 8.41 -5.69
CA HIS A 92 2.30 9.85 -5.88
C HIS A 92 1.11 10.71 -5.41
N CYS A 93 0.42 10.28 -4.35
CA CYS A 93 -0.72 11.00 -3.80
C CYS A 93 -0.31 11.95 -2.67
N THR A 94 -1.09 13.01 -2.48
CA THR A 94 -0.96 13.92 -1.34
C THR A 94 -2.21 13.85 -0.46
N PHE A 95 -2.04 13.61 0.83
CA PHE A 95 -3.16 13.49 1.79
C PHE A 95 -2.69 13.79 3.23
N SER A 96 -3.62 14.15 4.11
CA SER A 96 -3.35 14.37 5.53
C SER A 96 -3.32 13.06 6.32
N GLU A 97 -4.38 12.25 6.19
CA GLU A 97 -4.51 10.92 6.78
C GLU A 97 -5.50 10.08 5.95
N LEU A 98 -5.29 8.78 5.96
CA LEU A 98 -6.17 7.76 5.40
C LEU A 98 -6.98 7.06 6.52
N PRO A 99 -8.27 6.75 6.28
CA PRO A 99 -9.06 5.89 7.16
C PRO A 99 -8.45 4.51 7.36
N ASP A 100 -8.86 3.83 8.44
CA ASP A 100 -8.46 2.44 8.70
C ASP A 100 -9.06 1.46 7.70
N CYS A 101 -8.23 0.51 7.30
CA CYS A 101 -8.51 -0.60 6.39
C CYS A 101 -8.25 -1.93 7.10
N PRO A 102 -9.04 -2.32 8.12
CA PRO A 102 -8.77 -3.50 8.95
C PRO A 102 -8.76 -4.84 8.17
N ASN A 103 -9.38 -4.88 6.99
CA ASN A 103 -9.49 -6.08 6.14
C ASN A 103 -8.60 -6.01 4.89
N ILE A 104 -7.61 -5.11 4.88
CA ILE A 104 -6.70 -4.98 3.75
C ILE A 104 -5.84 -6.24 3.58
N GLU A 105 -5.73 -6.70 2.34
CA GLU A 105 -4.92 -7.87 1.93
C GLU A 105 -3.75 -7.41 1.03
N TYR A 106 -4.01 -6.44 0.15
CA TYR A 106 -3.00 -5.82 -0.71
C TYR A 106 -2.83 -4.34 -0.39
N LEU A 107 -1.59 -3.90 -0.22
CA LEU A 107 -1.24 -2.50 -0.05
C LEU A 107 -0.06 -2.11 -0.93
N ASN A 108 -0.25 -1.10 -1.78
CA ASN A 108 0.83 -0.39 -2.44
C ASN A 108 0.80 1.08 -2.00
N ILE A 109 1.86 1.53 -1.34
CA ILE A 109 2.08 2.93 -0.97
C ILE A 109 3.43 3.36 -1.54
N GLU A 110 3.37 4.13 -2.63
CA GLU A 110 4.54 4.60 -3.36
C GLU A 110 4.57 6.13 -3.42
N ASN A 111 5.66 6.72 -2.95
CA ASN A 111 5.91 8.15 -2.91
C ASN A 111 4.73 8.97 -2.36
N PRO A 112 4.15 8.63 -1.19
CA PRO A 112 3.11 9.42 -0.57
C PRO A 112 3.68 10.77 -0.10
N THR A 113 2.90 11.83 -0.25
CA THR A 113 3.18 13.15 0.34
C THR A 113 2.21 13.38 1.49
N CYS A 114 2.73 13.37 2.72
CA CYS A 114 1.96 13.55 3.94
C CYS A 114 2.81 14.30 4.97
N ASP A 115 2.20 15.25 5.69
CA ASP A 115 2.91 16.05 6.71
C ASP A 115 3.27 15.24 7.96
N ILE A 116 2.63 14.08 8.17
CA ILE A 116 2.90 13.20 9.28
C ILE A 116 4.16 12.38 8.99
N VAL A 117 5.24 12.67 9.71
CA VAL A 117 6.50 11.93 9.58
C VAL A 117 6.27 10.44 9.89
N GLY A 118 6.78 9.59 8.99
CA GLY A 118 6.67 8.13 9.09
C GLY A 118 5.25 7.60 8.92
N TYR A 119 4.35 8.36 8.25
CA TYR A 119 2.95 7.99 8.10
C TYR A 119 2.74 6.59 7.50
N ALA A 120 3.46 6.27 6.41
CA ALA A 120 3.31 4.99 5.73
C ALA A 120 3.53 3.80 6.68
N LEU A 121 4.61 3.83 7.46
CA LEU A 121 4.88 2.81 8.49
C LEU A 121 3.76 2.76 9.54
N LYS A 122 3.33 3.90 10.09
CA LYS A 122 2.24 3.94 11.08
C LYS A 122 0.96 3.32 10.53
N PHE A 123 0.64 3.61 9.27
CA PHE A 123 -0.51 3.05 8.58
C PHE A 123 -0.39 1.53 8.41
N ILE A 124 0.77 1.04 8.00
CA ILE A 124 1.05 -0.40 7.86
C ILE A 124 0.93 -1.11 9.21
N LEU A 125 1.54 -0.58 10.28
CA LEU A 125 1.47 -1.17 11.62
C LEU A 125 0.02 -1.26 12.13
N ARG A 126 -0.82 -0.29 11.79
CA ARG A 126 -2.23 -0.23 12.21
C ARG A 126 -3.13 -1.20 11.44
N ASN A 127 -2.80 -1.50 10.17
CA ASN A 127 -3.66 -2.27 9.26
C ASN A 127 -3.06 -3.60 8.78
N GLY A 128 -1.83 -3.93 9.18
CA GLY A 128 -1.02 -4.99 8.57
C GLY A 128 -1.45 -6.42 8.88
N LYS A 129 -2.34 -6.63 9.85
CA LYS A 129 -2.72 -7.98 10.35
C LYS A 129 -3.17 -8.94 9.25
N ASN A 130 -3.83 -8.44 8.21
CA ASN A 130 -4.35 -9.23 7.11
C ASN A 130 -3.56 -9.10 5.80
N LEU A 131 -2.52 -8.25 5.76
CA LEU A 131 -1.73 -8.02 4.56
C LEU A 131 -1.01 -9.30 4.12
N THR A 132 -1.22 -9.66 2.86
CA THR A 132 -0.53 -10.74 2.15
C THR A 132 0.50 -10.16 1.19
N GLU A 133 0.24 -8.97 0.64
CA GLU A 133 1.10 -8.29 -0.32
C GLU A 133 1.32 -6.83 0.07
N LEU A 134 2.59 -6.41 0.12
CA LEU A 134 3.00 -5.06 0.44
C LEU A 134 4.03 -4.56 -0.56
N TYR A 135 3.76 -3.39 -1.13
CA TYR A 135 4.72 -2.59 -1.89
C TYR A 135 4.90 -1.28 -1.15
N GLU A 136 6.05 -1.10 -0.50
CA GLU A 136 6.40 0.16 0.12
C GLU A 136 7.57 0.85 -0.58
N ASP A 137 7.35 2.11 -0.93
CA ASP A 137 8.40 3.04 -1.31
C ASP A 137 8.01 4.41 -0.77
N SER A 138 8.30 4.65 0.51
CA SER A 138 7.86 5.86 1.22
C SER A 138 9.02 6.74 1.67
N TYR A 139 8.76 8.04 1.78
CA TYR A 139 9.67 8.99 2.41
C TYR A 139 9.08 9.52 3.74
N PRO A 140 9.85 9.54 4.84
CA PRO A 140 11.20 8.97 4.97
C PRO A 140 11.17 7.44 4.87
N PRO A 141 12.27 6.79 4.41
CA PRO A 141 12.28 5.33 4.31
C PRO A 141 12.30 4.66 5.69
N ILE A 142 11.79 3.42 5.72
CA ILE A 142 11.70 2.61 6.93
C ILE A 142 13.11 2.24 7.41
N ASP A 143 13.41 2.51 8.68
CA ASP A 143 14.67 2.12 9.30
C ASP A 143 14.73 0.62 9.65
N ALA A 144 15.90 0.16 10.08
CA ALA A 144 16.13 -1.26 10.33
C ALA A 144 15.21 -1.88 11.39
N ASN A 145 14.95 -1.19 12.50
CA ASN A 145 14.12 -1.71 13.58
C ASN A 145 12.64 -1.65 13.19
N SER A 146 12.22 -0.52 12.65
CA SER A 146 10.88 -0.31 12.12
C SER A 146 10.49 -1.35 11.06
N PHE A 147 11.44 -1.79 10.23
CA PHE A 147 11.21 -2.85 9.25
C PHE A 147 10.93 -4.21 9.91
N LEU A 148 11.62 -4.55 10.99
CA LEU A 148 11.34 -5.78 11.75
C LEU A 148 9.96 -5.70 12.45
N ASP A 149 9.60 -4.53 12.98
CA ASP A 149 8.29 -4.29 13.59
C ASP A 149 7.15 -4.37 12.56
N MET A 150 7.40 -3.90 11.34
CA MET A 150 6.51 -4.08 10.20
C MET A 150 6.27 -5.55 9.90
N LEU A 151 7.33 -6.37 9.81
CA LEU A 151 7.20 -7.82 9.59
C LEU A 151 6.39 -8.49 10.70
N ARG A 152 6.61 -8.14 11.98
CA ARG A 152 5.82 -8.66 13.11
C ARG A 152 4.34 -8.27 13.03
N SER A 153 4.05 -7.08 12.51
CA SER A 153 2.69 -6.58 12.38
C SER A 153 1.93 -7.15 11.18
N CYS A 154 2.64 -7.80 10.25
CA CYS A 154 2.09 -8.38 9.03
C CYS A 154 2.33 -9.91 8.97
N PRO A 155 1.71 -10.71 9.86
CA PRO A 155 2.00 -12.14 9.96
C PRO A 155 1.61 -12.96 8.72
N LYS A 156 0.64 -12.47 7.93
CA LYS A 156 0.19 -13.13 6.70
C LYS A 156 0.98 -12.71 5.45
N LEU A 157 1.97 -11.83 5.60
CA LEU A 157 2.71 -11.28 4.48
C LEU A 157 3.50 -12.38 3.76
N ARG A 158 3.31 -12.49 2.45
CA ARG A 158 4.02 -13.44 1.58
C ARG A 158 4.67 -12.78 0.37
N LEU A 159 4.30 -11.54 0.05
CA LEU A 159 5.01 -10.71 -0.92
C LEU A 159 5.34 -9.35 -0.32
N LEU A 160 6.62 -8.98 -0.37
CA LEU A 160 7.13 -7.69 0.11
C LEU A 160 8.07 -7.06 -0.92
N CYS A 161 7.72 -5.87 -1.41
CA CYS A 161 8.57 -5.07 -2.26
C CYS A 161 9.05 -3.81 -1.52
N SER A 162 10.37 -3.70 -1.34
CA SER A 162 10.99 -2.65 -0.52
C SER A 162 12.32 -2.14 -1.10
N PRO A 163 12.63 -0.84 -1.00
CA PRO A 163 13.95 -0.33 -1.34
C PRO A 163 15.04 -0.75 -0.33
N MET A 164 14.69 -0.98 0.95
CA MET A 164 15.62 -1.28 2.05
C MET A 164 16.85 -0.33 2.13
N GLU A 165 16.72 0.90 1.63
CA GLU A 165 17.85 1.77 1.28
C GLU A 165 18.73 2.14 2.49
N TYR A 166 18.12 2.30 3.67
CA TYR A 166 18.82 2.71 4.89
C TYR A 166 18.96 1.62 5.95
N ILE A 167 18.72 0.36 5.57
CA ILE A 167 18.88 -0.78 6.48
C ILE A 167 20.32 -1.31 6.40
N LYS A 168 21.04 -1.33 7.52
CA LYS A 168 22.38 -1.93 7.60
C LYS A 168 22.24 -3.46 7.71
N LEU A 169 22.58 -4.16 6.64
CA LEU A 169 22.51 -5.62 6.59
C LEU A 169 23.75 -6.25 7.23
N TYR A 170 23.53 -7.23 8.11
CA TYR A 170 24.55 -8.08 8.72
C TYR A 170 23.91 -9.42 9.12
N SER A 171 24.73 -10.43 9.43
CA SER A 171 24.25 -11.80 9.72
C SER A 171 23.15 -11.83 10.78
N GLY A 172 23.37 -11.18 11.93
CA GLY A 172 22.38 -11.14 13.01
C GLY A 172 21.06 -10.45 12.62
N TYR A 173 21.09 -9.48 11.70
CA TYR A 173 19.85 -8.85 11.20
C TYR A 173 19.01 -9.82 10.38
N LEU A 174 19.64 -10.56 9.46
CA LEU A 174 18.93 -11.57 8.66
C LEU A 174 18.44 -12.73 9.53
N SER A 175 19.21 -13.14 10.54
CA SER A 175 18.73 -14.11 11.54
C SER A 175 17.48 -13.60 12.23
N SER A 176 17.44 -12.34 12.69
CA SER A 176 16.23 -11.76 13.28
C SER A 176 15.04 -11.73 12.32
N MET A 177 15.27 -11.42 11.03
CA MET A 177 14.22 -11.49 10.02
C MET A 177 13.66 -12.92 9.89
N VAL A 178 14.54 -13.91 9.71
CA VAL A 178 14.16 -15.32 9.56
C VAL A 178 13.37 -15.82 10.78
N GLU A 179 13.79 -15.49 11.99
CA GLU A 179 13.06 -15.88 13.20
C GLU A 179 11.66 -15.25 13.25
N ILE A 180 11.51 -13.97 12.90
CA ILE A 180 10.17 -13.34 12.79
C ILE A 180 9.31 -14.04 11.73
N LEU A 181 9.90 -14.43 10.59
CA LEU A 181 9.17 -15.13 9.54
C LEU A 181 8.69 -16.51 10.02
N LYS A 182 9.50 -17.24 10.78
CA LYS A 182 9.08 -18.49 11.43
C LYS A 182 7.94 -18.27 12.41
N GLU A 183 8.03 -17.25 13.27
CA GLU A 183 6.96 -16.87 14.21
C GLU A 183 5.66 -16.52 13.46
N ASN A 184 5.78 -15.94 12.27
CA ASN A 184 4.67 -15.63 11.36
C ASN A 184 4.16 -16.84 10.55
N GLY A 185 4.69 -18.04 10.78
CA GLY A 185 4.29 -19.27 10.08
C GLY A 185 4.69 -19.31 8.61
N VAL A 186 5.77 -18.62 8.24
CA VAL A 186 6.41 -18.79 6.93
C VAL A 186 7.11 -20.15 6.88
N THR A 187 6.98 -20.84 5.76
CA THR A 187 7.49 -22.21 5.55
C THR A 187 8.23 -22.28 4.21
N PRO A 188 9.12 -23.26 4.00
CA PRO A 188 9.79 -23.44 2.71
C PRO A 188 8.82 -23.61 1.52
N GLU A 189 7.64 -24.19 1.75
CA GLU A 189 6.59 -24.38 0.73
C GLU A 189 5.74 -23.12 0.48
N ASN A 190 5.85 -22.12 1.36
CA ASN A 190 5.12 -20.85 1.28
C ASN A 190 6.02 -19.72 1.85
N PRO A 191 7.14 -19.44 1.19
CA PRO A 191 8.16 -18.51 1.68
C PRO A 191 7.69 -17.06 1.56
N LEU A 192 8.46 -16.13 2.13
CA LEU A 192 8.31 -14.71 1.82
C LEU A 192 9.02 -14.40 0.50
N GLU A 193 8.26 -13.95 -0.50
CA GLU A 193 8.80 -13.33 -1.70
C GLU A 193 9.27 -11.90 -1.38
N LEU A 194 10.58 -11.72 -1.24
CA LEU A 194 11.19 -10.42 -0.96
C LEU A 194 11.76 -9.82 -2.24
N ILE A 195 11.14 -8.76 -2.73
CA ILE A 195 11.60 -7.96 -3.86
C ILE A 195 12.37 -6.75 -3.34
N VAL A 196 13.69 -6.72 -3.57
CA VAL A 196 14.53 -5.58 -3.18
C VAL A 196 14.80 -4.68 -4.39
N SER A 197 14.21 -3.48 -4.41
CA SER A 197 14.27 -2.60 -5.59
C SER A 197 15.62 -1.91 -5.78
N ARG A 198 16.43 -1.80 -4.71
CA ARG A 198 17.80 -1.25 -4.80
C ARG A 198 18.82 -2.36 -5.09
N ARG A 199 19.39 -2.36 -6.30
CA ARG A 199 20.39 -3.35 -6.76
C ARG A 199 21.54 -3.62 -5.79
N ILE A 200 22.09 -2.56 -5.19
CA ILE A 200 23.20 -2.71 -4.25
C ILE A 200 22.72 -3.47 -3.00
N LYS A 201 21.56 -3.12 -2.46
CA LYS A 201 20.97 -3.80 -1.29
C LYS A 201 20.65 -5.25 -1.59
N TRP A 202 20.04 -5.52 -2.75
CA TRP A 202 19.77 -6.88 -3.18
C TRP A 202 21.04 -7.75 -3.21
N LYS A 203 22.15 -7.25 -3.77
CA LYS A 203 23.42 -7.99 -3.80
C LYS A 203 23.94 -8.33 -2.41
N TRP A 204 23.88 -7.37 -1.48
CA TRP A 204 24.30 -7.56 -0.09
C TRP A 204 23.40 -8.55 0.64
N PHE A 205 22.08 -8.40 0.49
CA PHE A 205 21.09 -9.30 1.07
C PHE A 205 21.31 -10.73 0.58
N ARG A 206 21.42 -10.92 -0.73
CA ARG A 206 21.69 -12.23 -1.35
C ARG A 206 22.95 -12.90 -0.81
N ARG A 207 24.02 -12.14 -0.60
CA ARG A 207 25.28 -12.68 -0.07
C ARG A 207 25.11 -13.17 1.37
N LEU A 208 24.42 -12.40 2.20
CA LEU A 208 24.21 -12.73 3.61
C LEU A 208 23.22 -13.89 3.77
N LEU A 209 22.11 -13.87 3.01
CA LEU A 209 21.04 -14.86 3.05
C LEU A 209 21.56 -16.28 2.79
N ARG A 210 22.50 -16.45 1.84
CA ARG A 210 23.13 -17.75 1.55
C ARG A 210 23.85 -18.38 2.75
N CYS A 211 24.26 -17.58 3.73
CA CYS A 211 24.94 -18.04 4.93
C CYS A 211 23.99 -18.07 6.14
N THR A 212 22.74 -17.63 5.99
CA THR A 212 21.74 -17.63 7.05
C THR A 212 21.07 -19.01 7.10
N PRO A 213 20.89 -19.60 8.30
CA PRO A 213 20.04 -20.76 8.48
C PRO A 213 18.60 -20.48 8.02
N ASP A 214 17.91 -21.51 7.55
CA ASP A 214 16.50 -21.42 7.08
C ASP A 214 16.30 -20.34 6.00
N ASN A 215 17.30 -20.19 5.12
CA ASN A 215 17.26 -19.18 4.05
C ASN A 215 16.19 -19.43 2.99
N GLU A 216 15.69 -20.65 2.92
CA GLU A 216 14.54 -21.06 2.10
C GLU A 216 13.22 -20.40 2.53
N LEU A 217 13.18 -19.72 3.67
CA LEU A 217 12.01 -18.92 4.08
C LEU A 217 11.92 -17.59 3.34
N ILE A 218 12.94 -17.21 2.56
CA ILE A 218 12.96 -15.96 1.79
C ILE A 218 13.34 -16.25 0.34
N ASP A 219 12.37 -16.07 -0.56
CA ASP A 219 12.60 -16.05 -2.00
C ASP A 219 12.96 -14.64 -2.44
N LEU A 220 14.24 -14.43 -2.75
CA LEU A 220 14.79 -13.10 -3.02
C LEU A 220 14.78 -12.75 -4.51
N TYR A 221 14.04 -11.70 -4.87
CA TYR A 221 13.94 -11.15 -6.22
C TYR A 221 14.46 -9.70 -6.32
N HIS A 222 14.67 -9.23 -7.55
CA HIS A 222 15.10 -7.87 -7.87
C HIS A 222 14.28 -7.34 -9.05
N THR A 223 13.73 -6.13 -8.95
CA THR A 223 13.07 -5.43 -10.06
C THR A 223 14.09 -4.80 -11.00
N TRP A 224 13.98 -5.07 -12.30
CA TRP A 224 14.93 -4.63 -13.34
C TRP A 224 15.05 -3.11 -13.47
#